data_AF-A0A925W396-F1
#
_entry.id   AF-A0A925W396-F1
#
_cell.length_a   1.000
_cell.length_b   1.000
_cell.length_c   1.000
_cell.angle_alpha   90.00
_cell.angle_beta   90.00
_cell.angle_gamma   90.00
#
_symmetry.space_group_name_H-M   'P 1'
#
loop_
_entity.id
_entity.type
_entity.pdbx_description
1 polymer ?
#
loop_
_entity_poly.entity_id
_entity_poly.type
_entity_poly.pdbx_seq_one_letter_code
_entity_poly.pdbx_strand_id
1 'polypeptide(L)'
;MDDRWGRVLEDLKSRFTAETDAGEVEAYLQAQGYDRGQIGEILELLFSNTATEVPELASVTESRPMPLRVQGPHERGRFSAEAWGYLITLGSSGLVSQHDFEQLVERALLHVEGRIGISEIRALAEDGGFDDSATLSDRSQVH
;
A
#
# COMPACT_ATOMS: atom_id res chain seq x y z
N MET A 1 -13.49 -17.91 -18.67
CA MET A 1 -13.19 -17.94 -17.23
C MET A 1 -13.48 -19.37 -16.81
N ASP A 2 -12.46 -20.14 -16.46
CA ASP A 2 -12.60 -21.56 -16.22
C ASP A 2 -13.51 -21.84 -15.01
N ASP A 3 -14.73 -22.32 -15.28
CA ASP A 3 -15.76 -22.70 -14.30
C ASP A 3 -15.35 -23.83 -13.34
N ARG A 4 -14.10 -24.30 -13.42
CA ARG A 4 -13.56 -25.44 -12.67
C ARG A 4 -13.67 -25.25 -11.15
N TRP A 5 -13.46 -24.02 -10.67
CA TRP A 5 -13.40 -23.71 -9.24
C TRP A 5 -14.69 -23.08 -8.69
N GLY A 6 -15.72 -22.89 -9.51
CA GLY A 6 -16.94 -22.16 -9.13
C GLY A 6 -17.60 -22.69 -7.87
N ARG A 7 -17.80 -24.02 -7.76
CA ARG A 7 -18.40 -24.64 -6.55
C ARG A 7 -17.52 -24.51 -5.31
N VAL A 8 -16.20 -24.56 -5.49
CA VAL A 8 -15.26 -24.43 -4.38
C VAL A 8 -15.29 -23.00 -3.85
N LEU A 9 -15.31 -22.01 -4.76
CA LEU A 9 -15.43 -20.60 -4.41
C LEU A 9 -16.75 -20.28 -3.72
N GLU A 10 -17.87 -20.88 -4.13
CA GLU A 10 -19.16 -20.74 -3.43
C GLU A 10 -19.14 -21.32 -2.01
N ASP A 11 -18.54 -22.51 -1.82
CA ASP A 11 -18.37 -23.10 -0.49
C ASP A 11 -17.49 -22.23 0.41
N LEU A 12 -16.37 -21.72 -0.14
CA LEU A 12 -15.47 -20.83 0.58
C LEU A 12 -16.16 -19.52 0.97
N LYS A 13 -16.91 -18.88 0.08
CA LYS A 13 -17.66 -17.64 0.37
C LYS A 13 -18.78 -17.83 1.41
N SER A 14 -19.33 -19.04 1.52
CA SER A 14 -20.34 -19.37 2.53
C SER A 14 -19.73 -19.59 3.92
N ARG A 15 -18.50 -20.12 3.96
CA ARG A 15 -17.80 -20.49 5.20
C ARG A 15 -16.88 -19.40 5.76
N PHE A 16 -16.25 -18.64 4.88
CA PHE A 16 -15.24 -17.66 5.22
C PHE A 16 -15.71 -16.27 4.81
N THR A 17 -15.43 -15.28 5.66
CA THR A 17 -15.75 -13.87 5.39
C THR A 17 -14.56 -13.19 4.70
N ALA A 18 -14.78 -12.00 4.13
CA ALA A 18 -13.70 -11.22 3.50
C ALA A 18 -12.58 -10.81 4.48
N GLU A 19 -12.81 -10.94 5.79
CA GLU A 19 -11.86 -10.64 6.87
C GLU A 19 -11.06 -11.87 7.33
N THR A 20 -11.33 -13.05 6.75
CA THR A 20 -10.62 -14.30 7.13
C THR A 20 -9.21 -14.30 6.55
N ASP A 21 -8.24 -14.66 7.39
CA ASP A 21 -6.82 -14.78 7.00
C ASP A 21 -6.60 -15.83 5.90
N ALA A 22 -5.76 -15.50 4.92
CA ALA A 22 -5.46 -16.39 3.80
C ALA A 22 -4.81 -17.72 4.24
N GLY A 23 -4.08 -17.74 5.35
CA GLY A 23 -3.47 -18.94 5.92
C GLY A 23 -4.51 -19.93 6.47
N GLU A 24 -5.65 -19.44 6.96
CA GLU A 24 -6.76 -20.29 7.42
C GLU A 24 -7.45 -20.97 6.25
N VAL A 25 -7.66 -20.23 5.15
CA VAL A 25 -8.23 -20.76 3.90
C VAL A 25 -7.28 -21.77 3.25
N GLU A 26 -5.96 -21.50 3.23
CA GLU A 26 -4.94 -22.42 2.74
C GLU A 26 -4.92 -23.73 3.56
N ALA A 27 -4.95 -23.64 4.89
CA ALA A 27 -4.97 -24.81 5.75
C ALA A 27 -6.23 -25.68 5.52
N TYR A 28 -7.38 -25.04 5.31
CA TYR A 28 -8.63 -25.72 4.98
C TYR A 28 -8.54 -26.43 3.62
N LEU A 29 -8.05 -25.75 2.58
CA LEU A 29 -7.90 -26.35 1.26
C LEU A 29 -6.87 -27.50 1.27
N GLN A 30 -5.78 -27.36 2.01
CA GLN A 30 -4.82 -28.44 2.21
C GLN A 30 -5.48 -29.65 2.90
N ALA A 31 -6.34 -29.43 3.89
CA ALA A 31 -7.09 -30.50 4.55
C ALA A 31 -8.12 -31.18 3.62
N GLN A 32 -8.64 -30.45 2.62
CA GLN A 32 -9.48 -31.01 1.55
C GLN A 32 -8.68 -31.76 0.47
N GLY A 33 -7.35 -31.73 0.53
CA GLY A 33 -6.47 -32.47 -0.38
C GLY A 33 -6.07 -31.71 -1.65
N TYR A 34 -6.27 -30.39 -1.71
CA TYR A 34 -5.77 -29.57 -2.80
C TYR A 34 -4.24 -29.43 -2.72
N ASP A 35 -3.57 -29.46 -3.87
CA ASP A 35 -2.13 -29.24 -3.95
C ASP A 35 -1.78 -27.74 -3.95
N ARG A 36 -0.52 -27.42 -3.67
CA ARG A 36 -0.05 -26.03 -3.54
C ARG A 36 -0.31 -25.18 -4.80
N GLY A 37 -0.27 -25.77 -5.99
CA GLY A 37 -0.56 -25.07 -7.24
C GLY A 37 -2.06 -24.75 -7.35
N GLN A 38 -2.91 -25.73 -7.06
CA GLN A 38 -4.37 -25.57 -7.04
C GLN A 38 -4.83 -24.56 -5.99
N ILE A 39 -4.23 -24.59 -4.80
CA ILE A 39 -4.52 -23.64 -3.73
C ILE A 39 -4.21 -22.22 -4.19
N GLY A 40 -3.03 -21.99 -4.78
CA GLY A 40 -2.66 -20.68 -5.31
C GLY A 40 -3.67 -20.15 -6.33
N GLU A 41 -4.09 -20.99 -7.27
CA GLU A 41 -5.09 -20.64 -8.28
C GLU A 41 -6.47 -20.28 -7.67
N ILE A 42 -6.91 -21.05 -6.68
CA ILE A 42 -8.19 -20.79 -5.97
C ILE A 42 -8.12 -19.48 -5.17
N LEU A 43 -7.00 -19.23 -4.47
CA LEU A 43 -6.81 -18.00 -3.70
C LEU A 43 -6.76 -16.76 -4.60
N GLU A 44 -6.04 -16.84 -5.74
CA GLU A 44 -6.01 -15.76 -6.72
C GLU A 44 -7.42 -15.39 -7.21
N LEU A 45 -8.27 -16.39 -7.51
CA LEU A 45 -9.66 -16.17 -7.93
C LEU A 45 -10.54 -15.63 -6.79
N LEU A 46 -10.34 -16.11 -5.56
CA LEU A 46 -11.12 -15.67 -4.40
C LEU A 46 -10.87 -14.19 -4.10
N PHE A 47 -9.61 -13.76 -4.07
CA PHE A 47 -9.23 -12.38 -3.74
C PHE A 47 -9.30 -11.40 -4.93
N SER A 48 -9.24 -11.87 -6.18
CA SER A 48 -9.51 -11.02 -7.35
C SER A 48 -10.96 -10.55 -7.40
N ASN A 49 -11.91 -11.33 -6.85
CA ASN A 49 -13.33 -11.02 -6.87
C ASN A 49 -13.79 -10.16 -5.68
N THR A 50 -13.07 -10.16 -4.55
CA THR A 50 -13.38 -9.29 -3.39
C THR A 50 -12.94 -7.84 -3.62
N ALA A 51 -12.04 -7.58 -4.58
CA ALA A 51 -11.60 -6.24 -4.92
C ALA A 51 -12.66 -5.35 -5.62
N THR A 52 -13.86 -5.87 -5.92
CA THR A 52 -14.90 -5.13 -6.66
C THR A 52 -16.08 -4.64 -5.80
N GLU A 53 -16.15 -4.95 -4.50
CA GLU A 53 -17.24 -4.48 -3.65
C GLU A 53 -16.74 -3.91 -2.31
N VAL A 54 -16.29 -2.65 -2.33
CA VAL A 54 -16.22 -1.82 -1.11
C VAL A 54 -16.77 -0.43 -1.39
N PRO A 55 -17.86 -0.01 -0.72
CA PRO A 55 -18.30 1.37 -0.71
C PRO A 55 -17.35 2.21 0.17
N GLU A 56 -16.57 3.08 -0.49
CA GLU A 56 -15.99 4.40 -0.13
C GLU A 56 -15.68 4.84 1.34
N LEU A 57 -15.81 4.04 2.40
CA LEU A 57 -15.63 4.55 3.77
C LEU A 57 -14.97 3.54 4.72
N ALA A 58 -13.74 3.13 4.40
CA ALA A 58 -12.70 2.77 5.37
C ALA A 58 -11.45 2.28 4.62
N SER A 59 -10.69 3.20 4.03
CA SER A 59 -9.26 2.93 3.82
C SER A 59 -8.59 2.98 5.20
N VAL A 60 -8.80 1.95 6.01
CA VAL A 60 -7.75 1.53 6.94
C VAL A 60 -6.69 0.97 6.01
N THR A 61 -5.78 1.84 5.60
CA THR A 61 -4.60 1.44 4.83
C THR A 61 -3.91 0.40 5.68
N GLU A 62 -4.12 -0.87 5.35
CA GLU A 62 -3.33 -1.97 5.86
C GLU A 62 -1.91 -1.61 5.44
N SER A 63 -1.19 -1.00 6.38
CA SER A 63 0.05 -0.28 6.14
C SER A 63 1.13 -1.32 5.98
N ARG A 64 1.07 -2.05 4.86
CA ARG A 64 2.14 -2.94 4.48
C ARG A 64 3.36 -2.04 4.33
N PRO A 65 4.41 -2.24 5.15
CA PRO A 65 5.56 -1.37 5.11
C PRO A 65 6.11 -1.39 3.68
N MET A 66 6.25 -0.20 3.10
CA MET A 66 6.81 -0.06 1.76
C MET A 66 8.17 -0.77 1.73
N PRO A 67 8.47 -1.57 0.69
CA PRO A 67 9.77 -2.21 0.58
C PRO A 67 10.88 -1.15 0.65
N LEU A 68 11.99 -1.49 1.32
CA LEU A 68 13.11 -0.56 1.54
C LEU A 68 13.60 0.03 0.20
N ARG A 69 13.27 1.30 -0.04
CA ARG A 69 13.64 2.02 -1.26
C ARG A 69 15.08 2.55 -1.15
N VAL A 70 15.93 2.11 -2.06
CA VAL A 70 17.31 2.59 -2.18
C VAL A 70 17.39 3.66 -3.27
N GLN A 71 18.11 4.75 -2.99
CA GLN A 71 18.34 5.82 -3.96
C GLN A 71 19.24 5.34 -5.13
N GLY A 72 18.84 5.68 -6.34
CA GLY A 72 19.67 5.59 -7.53
C GLY A 72 20.83 6.61 -7.52
N PRO A 73 21.83 6.47 -8.42
CA PRO A 73 22.96 7.41 -8.52
C PRO A 73 22.55 8.87 -8.72
N HIS A 74 21.55 9.13 -9.56
CA HIS A 74 21.09 10.48 -9.87
C HIS A 74 20.28 11.08 -8.70
N GLU A 75 19.48 10.27 -8.02
CA GLU A 75 18.74 10.66 -6.83
C GLU A 75 19.69 11.05 -5.70
N ARG A 76 20.73 10.24 -5.42
CA ARG A 76 21.75 10.55 -4.39
C ARG A 76 22.46 11.88 -4.61
N GLY A 77 22.66 12.29 -5.86
CA GLY A 77 23.30 13.57 -6.18
C GLY A 77 22.35 14.77 -6.05
N ARG A 78 21.04 14.56 -6.17
CA ARG A 78 20.02 15.61 -6.22
C ARG A 78 19.36 15.83 -4.87
N PHE A 79 19.01 14.76 -4.16
CA PHE A 79 18.34 14.83 -2.86
C PHE A 79 19.34 15.07 -1.72
N SER A 80 18.99 15.97 -0.82
CA SER A 80 19.63 16.04 0.48
C SER A 80 19.26 14.80 1.32
N ALA A 81 20.15 14.43 2.27
CA ALA A 81 19.88 13.32 3.19
C ALA A 81 18.59 13.54 4.00
N GLU A 82 18.34 14.78 4.41
CA GLU A 82 17.13 15.15 5.16
C GLU A 82 15.86 14.99 4.30
N ALA A 83 15.89 15.45 3.05
CA ALA A 83 14.76 15.29 2.12
C ALA A 83 14.44 13.82 1.88
N TRP A 84 15.47 12.99 1.70
CA TRP A 84 15.27 11.55 1.53
C TRP A 84 14.74 10.88 2.80
N GLY A 85 15.28 11.23 3.97
CA GLY A 85 14.79 10.71 5.25
C GLY A 85 13.33 11.08 5.50
N TYR A 86 12.92 12.29 5.13
CA TYR A 86 11.53 12.71 5.17
C TYR A 86 10.64 11.86 4.27
N LEU A 87 11.03 11.65 3.01
CA LEU A 87 10.30 10.79 2.07
C LEU A 87 10.14 9.36 2.60
N ILE A 88 11.22 8.76 3.12
CA ILE A 88 11.15 7.40 3.69
C ILE A 88 10.20 7.35 4.88
N THR A 89 10.22 8.37 5.76
CA THR A 89 9.28 8.48 6.88
C THR A 89 7.84 8.58 6.39
N LEU A 90 7.61 9.39 5.36
CA LEU A 90 6.30 9.59 4.74
C LEU A 90 5.77 8.31 4.06
N GLY A 91 6.61 7.57 3.33
CA GLY A 91 6.23 6.30 2.72
C GLY A 91 6.05 5.17 3.74
N SER A 92 6.74 5.23 4.88
CA SER A 92 6.63 4.23 5.95
C SER A 92 5.44 4.47 6.89
N SER A 93 4.83 5.67 6.86
CA SER A 93 3.70 6.02 7.72
C SER A 93 2.38 5.37 7.29
N GLY A 94 2.31 4.83 6.07
CA GLY A 94 1.08 4.31 5.48
C GLY A 94 0.12 5.39 5.00
N LEU A 95 0.45 6.69 5.18
CA LEU A 95 -0.34 7.82 4.68
C LEU A 95 -0.18 8.02 3.17
N VAL A 96 0.93 7.55 2.61
CA VAL A 96 1.25 7.70 1.19
C VAL A 96 1.45 6.31 0.59
N SER A 97 0.73 6.02 -0.49
CA SER A 97 0.90 4.76 -1.20
C SER A 97 2.27 4.69 -1.87
N GLN A 98 2.75 3.48 -2.18
CA GLN A 98 4.03 3.33 -2.90
C GLN A 98 4.02 4.09 -4.24
N HIS A 99 2.88 4.08 -4.94
CA HIS A 99 2.72 4.81 -6.19
C HIS A 99 2.91 6.33 -5.98
N ASP A 100 2.28 6.87 -4.96
CA ASP A 100 2.32 8.30 -4.66
C ASP A 100 3.69 8.76 -4.19
N PHE A 101 4.40 7.90 -3.44
CA PHE A 101 5.80 8.11 -3.08
C PHE A 101 6.66 8.26 -4.35
N GLU A 102 6.54 7.34 -5.32
CA GLU A 102 7.34 7.42 -6.55
C GLU A 102 6.98 8.65 -7.38
N GLN A 103 5.69 9.01 -7.45
CA GLN A 103 5.25 10.22 -8.13
C GLN A 103 5.83 11.48 -7.49
N LEU A 104 5.92 11.54 -6.17
CA LEU A 104 6.53 12.67 -5.46
C LEU A 104 8.04 12.77 -5.76
N VAL A 105 8.74 11.62 -5.80
CA VAL A 105 10.17 11.56 -6.18
C VAL A 105 10.37 12.03 -7.63
N GLU A 106 9.57 11.53 -8.57
CA GLU A 106 9.65 11.91 -9.98
C GLU A 106 9.35 13.40 -10.18
N ARG A 107 8.29 13.91 -9.56
CA ARG A 107 7.95 15.33 -9.62
C ARG A 107 9.06 16.21 -9.06
N ALA A 108 9.68 15.83 -7.95
CA ALA A 108 10.80 16.57 -7.39
C ALA A 108 12.00 16.60 -8.34
N LEU A 109 12.30 15.46 -8.99
CA LEU A 109 13.38 15.38 -9.98
C LEU A 109 13.11 16.20 -11.24
N LEU A 110 11.86 16.35 -11.66
CA LEU A 110 11.48 17.11 -12.85
C LEU A 110 11.36 18.62 -12.61
N HIS A 111 10.80 19.03 -11.47
CA HIS A 111 10.40 20.43 -11.25
C HIS A 111 11.38 21.25 -10.42
N VAL A 112 12.23 20.61 -9.61
CA VAL A 112 13.20 21.33 -8.78
C VAL A 112 14.51 21.49 -9.55
N GLU A 113 14.91 22.72 -9.83
CA GLU A 113 16.23 23.00 -10.36
C GLU A 113 17.27 22.94 -9.22
N GLY A 114 18.36 22.19 -9.40
CA GLY A 114 19.43 22.10 -8.39
C GLY A 114 19.23 21.04 -7.28
N ARG A 115 19.50 21.39 -6.02
CA ARG A 115 19.47 20.43 -4.90
C ARG A 115 18.08 20.39 -4.26
N ILE A 116 17.58 19.19 -4.01
CA ILE A 116 16.24 18.95 -3.46
C ILE A 116 16.33 18.83 -1.94
N GLY A 117 15.76 19.80 -1.22
CA GLY A 117 15.65 19.86 0.23
C GLY A 117 14.27 19.43 0.74
N ILE A 118 14.10 19.46 2.07
CA ILE A 118 12.81 19.15 2.70
C ILE A 118 11.73 20.15 2.28
N SER A 119 12.08 21.43 2.14
CA SER A 119 11.13 22.50 1.83
C SER A 119 10.47 22.27 0.47
N GLU A 120 11.25 21.83 -0.53
CA GLU A 120 10.74 21.50 -1.86
C GLU A 120 9.82 20.29 -1.83
N ILE A 121 10.16 19.26 -1.04
CA ILE A 121 9.31 18.08 -0.88
C ILE A 121 7.99 18.40 -0.20
N ARG A 122 8.00 19.27 0.83
CA ARG A 122 6.78 19.73 1.49
C ARG A 122 5.89 20.52 0.53
N ALA A 123 6.46 21.46 -0.21
CA ALA A 123 5.71 22.24 -1.20
C ALA A 123 5.07 21.35 -2.27
N LEU A 124 5.77 20.30 -2.73
CA LEU A 124 5.23 19.34 -3.68
C LEU A 124 4.18 18.40 -3.07
N ALA A 125 4.32 18.05 -1.80
CA ALA A 125 3.35 17.23 -1.08
C ALA A 125 2.02 17.99 -0.88
N GLU A 126 2.10 19.26 -0.50
CA GLU A 126 0.96 20.17 -0.35
C GLU A 126 0.21 20.37 -1.67
N ASP A 127 0.93 20.59 -2.78
CA ASP A 127 0.35 20.74 -4.12
C ASP A 127 -0.29 19.43 -4.63
N GLY A 128 0.22 18.28 -4.20
CA GLY A 128 -0.31 16.96 -4.56
C GLY A 128 -1.54 16.52 -3.76
N GLY A 129 -1.98 17.29 -2.75
CA GLY A 129 -3.06 16.90 -1.86
C GLY A 129 -2.67 15.82 -0.85
N PHE A 130 -1.36 15.61 -0.62
CA PHE A 130 -0.83 14.74 0.43
C PHE A 130 -0.85 15.51 1.76
N ASP A 131 -2.04 15.89 2.20
CA ASP A 131 -2.19 16.72 3.38
C ASP A 131 -1.95 15.89 4.65
N ASP A 132 -0.88 16.24 5.36
CA ASP A 132 -0.54 15.81 6.72
C ASP A 132 -1.43 16.51 7.76
N SER A 133 -2.69 16.78 7.44
CA SER A 133 -3.67 17.35 8.37
C SER A 133 -4.02 16.42 9.53
N ALA A 134 -3.52 15.18 9.52
CA ALA A 134 -3.70 14.23 10.62
C ALA A 134 -2.68 14.40 11.77
N THR A 135 -1.50 15.03 11.54
CA THR A 135 -0.44 15.02 12.58
C THR A 135 -0.25 16.32 13.34
N LEU A 136 -0.94 17.41 12.99
CA LEU A 136 -0.83 18.68 13.72
C LEU A 136 -2.02 19.02 14.64
N SER A 137 -3.07 18.18 14.70
CA SER A 137 -4.26 18.49 15.51
C SER A 137 -4.25 17.94 16.95
N ASP A 138 -3.27 17.08 17.32
CA ASP A 138 -3.26 16.40 18.63
C ASP A 138 -2.17 16.91 19.61
N ARG A 139 -1.88 18.22 19.61
CA ARG A 139 -0.93 18.80 20.60
C ARG A 139 -1.41 20.05 21.33
N SER A 140 -2.68 20.43 21.19
CA SER A 140 -3.22 21.65 21.82
C SER A 140 -4.33 21.40 22.84
N GLN A 141 -4.31 20.26 23.54
CA GLN A 141 -5.23 20.03 24.65
C GLN A 141 -4.54 19.41 25.86
N VAL A 142 -3.82 20.24 26.61
CA VAL A 142 -3.50 19.97 28.02
C VAL A 142 -3.61 21.25 28.85
N HIS A 143 -4.71 21.25 29.63
CA HIS A 143 -5.01 21.94 30.89
C HIS A 143 -4.95 23.47 31.02
#